data_AF-A0AAU2EGV3-F1
#
_entry.id   AF-A0AAU2EGV3-F1
#
_cell.length_a   1.000
_cell.length_b   1.000
_cell.length_c   1.000
_cell.angle_alpha   90.00
_cell.angle_beta   90.00
_cell.angle_gamma   90.00
#
_symmetry.space_group_name_H-M   'P 1'
#
loop_
_entity.id
_entity.type
_entity.pdbx_description
1 polymer ?
#
loop_
_entity_poly.entity_id
_entity_poly.type
_entity_poly.pdbx_seq_one_letter_code
_entity_poly.pdbx_strand_id
1 'polypeptide(L)'
;MTGAAGGYGTDRRRGIAALAAVGAAAALLAACGSSGSSGGTPSAANSLSVAPNPSSFSGSPPSAFASAAASISAAASSASAAAASFEASVSAYAAQHQERAVAALKGVEGSGNAVSDVTLTGVPPASSGGIQAAVVNIVNRTSAAASYAVQVDWRDASGQVAVSTVVGAENVAAGQPASPVSFSRRPAADQLTPVVVKAQRY
;
A
#
# COMPACT_ATOMS: atom_id res chain seq x y z
N MET A 1 -69.50 -8.81 23.26
CA MET A 1 -69.13 -8.95 21.84
C MET A 1 -67.62 -9.13 21.83
N THR A 2 -67.12 -10.38 21.85
CA THR A 2 -66.77 -11.18 20.65
C THR A 2 -65.68 -10.44 19.87
N GLY A 3 -64.49 -10.96 19.58
CA GLY A 3 -63.97 -12.32 19.51
C GLY A 3 -62.79 -12.26 18.53
N ALA A 4 -61.82 -13.15 18.69
CA ALA A 4 -60.63 -13.27 17.85
C ALA A 4 -60.93 -13.72 16.41
N ALA A 5 -60.06 -13.32 15.47
CA ALA A 5 -59.63 -14.03 14.24
C ALA A 5 -58.79 -13.02 13.41
N GLY A 6 -57.67 -13.33 12.76
CA GLY A 6 -57.07 -14.61 12.41
C GLY A 6 -56.56 -14.53 10.96
N GLY A 7 -55.24 -14.67 10.79
CA GLY A 7 -54.58 -15.19 9.57
C GLY A 7 -54.33 -14.22 8.41
N TYR A 8 -53.48 -14.50 7.43
CA TYR A 8 -52.37 -15.45 7.20
C TYR A 8 -51.83 -15.05 5.80
N GLY A 9 -50.53 -15.20 5.54
CA GLY A 9 -49.97 -15.00 4.19
C GLY A 9 -48.48 -14.59 4.22
N THR A 10 -47.59 -15.40 4.79
CA THR A 10 -46.70 -16.36 4.08
C THR A 10 -45.90 -15.82 2.88
N ASP A 11 -44.59 -15.71 3.15
CA ASP A 11 -43.47 -16.29 2.39
C ASP A 11 -43.22 -15.91 0.92
N ARG A 12 -42.16 -15.10 0.72
CA ARG A 12 -41.18 -15.35 -0.35
C ARG A 12 -39.73 -15.14 0.13
N ARG A 13 -39.16 -16.23 0.64
CA ARG A 13 -37.87 -16.82 0.22
C ARG A 13 -36.74 -15.84 -0.12
N ARG A 14 -35.81 -15.66 0.82
CA ARG A 14 -34.37 -15.58 0.51
C ARG A 14 -33.63 -16.46 1.51
N GLY A 15 -33.30 -17.67 1.07
CA GLY A 15 -32.26 -18.46 1.72
C GLY A 15 -30.89 -17.83 1.43
N ILE A 16 -30.00 -17.91 2.40
CA ILE A 16 -28.69 -18.59 2.29
C ILE A 16 -28.25 -18.84 3.74
N ALA A 17 -28.04 -20.12 4.04
CA ALA A 17 -27.52 -20.61 5.29
C ALA A 17 -26.05 -20.18 5.45
N ALA A 18 -25.71 -19.62 6.62
CA ALA A 18 -24.32 -19.47 7.04
C ALA A 18 -24.01 -20.57 8.07
N LEU A 19 -23.56 -21.71 7.55
CA LEU A 19 -22.77 -22.68 8.31
C LEU A 19 -21.36 -22.11 8.46
N ALA A 20 -21.06 -21.51 9.60
CA ALA A 20 -19.70 -21.14 9.99
C ALA A 20 -19.28 -21.99 11.19
N ALA A 21 -18.66 -23.13 10.90
CA ALA A 21 -17.92 -23.95 11.84
C ALA A 21 -16.63 -24.42 11.16
N VAL A 22 -15.58 -24.58 11.97
CA VAL A 22 -14.21 -25.05 11.65
C VAL A 22 -13.27 -23.93 11.15
N GLY A 23 -12.14 -23.63 11.79
CA GLY A 23 -11.50 -24.27 12.92
C GLY A 23 -10.35 -23.43 13.46
N ALA A 24 -10.17 -23.49 14.78
CA ALA A 24 -8.98 -23.04 15.47
C ALA A 24 -7.82 -23.99 15.17
N ALA A 25 -6.68 -23.45 14.75
CA ALA A 25 -5.39 -24.14 14.85
C ALA A 25 -4.54 -23.36 15.84
N ALA A 26 -4.69 -23.74 17.10
CA ALA A 26 -3.84 -23.35 18.20
C ALA A 26 -2.45 -23.99 18.09
N ALA A 27 -1.50 -23.34 18.74
CA ALA A 27 -0.10 -23.68 18.85
C ALA A 27 0.22 -25.16 19.14
N LEU A 28 1.28 -25.66 18.51
CA LEU A 28 2.12 -26.71 19.07
C LEU A 28 3.60 -26.31 18.89
N LEU A 29 4.08 -25.43 19.78
CA LEU A 29 5.50 -25.42 20.12
C LEU A 29 5.75 -26.68 20.98
N ALA A 30 6.03 -27.80 20.32
CA ALA A 30 6.58 -28.97 21.00
C ALA A 30 8.03 -28.63 21.40
N ALA A 31 8.16 -28.12 22.61
CA ALA A 31 9.40 -28.05 23.36
C ALA A 31 9.97 -29.46 23.48
N CYS A 32 11.07 -29.76 22.79
CA CYS A 32 11.85 -30.95 23.09
C CYS A 32 12.69 -30.64 24.32
N GLY A 33 12.13 -30.97 25.49
CA GLY A 33 12.80 -30.93 26.78
C GLY A 33 13.98 -31.91 26.81
N SER A 34 15.10 -31.41 27.31
CA SER A 34 16.29 -32.17 27.65
C SER A 34 16.06 -33.01 28.90
N SER A 35 16.21 -34.34 28.82
CA SER A 35 16.73 -35.18 29.91
C SER A 35 17.03 -36.63 29.47
N GLY A 36 18.32 -36.96 29.33
CA GLY A 36 18.93 -38.18 29.89
C GLY A 36 19.05 -39.46 29.05
N SER A 37 20.26 -39.67 28.50
CA SER A 37 21.00 -40.93 28.22
C SER A 37 20.37 -41.94 27.22
N SER A 38 21.02 -42.33 26.12
CA SER A 38 22.38 -42.91 26.03
C SER A 38 22.98 -42.89 24.61
N GLY A 39 24.27 -42.54 24.51
CA GLY A 39 25.24 -43.13 23.57
C GLY A 39 25.27 -42.62 22.12
N GLY A 40 26.23 -41.73 21.82
CA GLY A 40 26.72 -41.52 20.45
C GLY A 40 26.95 -40.05 20.08
N THR A 41 28.10 -39.52 20.47
CA THR A 41 28.72 -38.24 20.04
C THR A 41 28.20 -37.61 18.72
N PRO A 42 27.63 -36.39 18.73
CA PRO A 42 27.58 -35.56 17.53
C PRO A 42 28.83 -34.68 17.46
N SER A 43 29.83 -35.11 16.71
CA SER A 43 30.92 -34.21 16.29
C SER A 43 30.36 -33.23 15.25
N ALA A 44 29.98 -32.05 15.72
CA ALA A 44 29.86 -30.89 14.86
C ALA A 44 31.27 -30.35 14.60
N ALA A 45 31.77 -30.48 13.37
CA ALA A 45 32.66 -29.49 12.77
C ALA A 45 32.93 -29.82 11.29
N ASN A 46 32.45 -28.91 10.45
CA ASN A 46 33.28 -28.27 9.42
C ASN A 46 33.63 -29.07 8.16
N SER A 47 32.75 -28.99 7.16
CA SER A 47 33.17 -28.88 5.76
C SER A 47 32.16 -28.08 4.94
N LEU A 48 32.28 -26.74 4.96
CA LEU A 48 31.96 -25.98 3.75
C LEU A 48 32.95 -26.38 2.66
N SER A 49 32.51 -26.30 1.41
CA SER A 49 33.30 -26.33 0.17
C SER A 49 33.63 -27.69 -0.46
N VAL A 50 32.59 -28.42 -0.85
CA VAL A 50 32.63 -29.18 -2.11
C VAL A 50 31.44 -28.72 -2.95
N ALA A 51 31.71 -27.98 -4.04
CA ALA A 51 30.73 -27.82 -5.10
C ALA A 51 30.46 -29.23 -5.66
N PRO A 52 29.19 -29.68 -5.75
CA PRO A 52 28.91 -31.00 -6.30
C PRO A 52 29.43 -31.03 -7.73
N ASN A 53 30.37 -31.94 -8.02
CA ASN A 53 30.87 -32.12 -9.37
C ASN A 53 29.72 -32.64 -10.24
N PRO A 54 29.15 -31.84 -11.16
CA PRO A 54 28.01 -32.28 -11.97
C PRO A 54 28.40 -33.39 -12.95
N SER A 55 29.70 -33.67 -13.12
CA SER A 55 30.22 -34.72 -14.01
C SER A 55 30.16 -36.14 -13.43
N SER A 56 29.72 -36.33 -12.18
CA SER A 56 29.60 -37.66 -11.57
C SER A 56 28.16 -38.17 -11.40
N PHE A 57 27.15 -37.39 -11.80
CA PHE A 57 25.75 -37.83 -11.82
C PHE A 57 25.29 -38.12 -13.25
N SER A 58 25.66 -39.28 -13.78
CA SER A 58 25.04 -39.83 -15.01
C SER A 58 23.78 -40.66 -14.67
N GLY A 59 22.93 -40.14 -13.78
CA GLY A 59 21.69 -40.76 -13.36
C GLY A 59 20.68 -39.69 -12.98
N SER A 60 19.45 -39.82 -13.48
CA SER A 60 18.34 -38.91 -13.16
C SER A 60 18.23 -38.76 -11.63
N PRO A 61 18.16 -37.54 -11.07
CA PRO A 61 18.04 -37.36 -9.63
C PRO A 61 16.80 -38.11 -9.12
N PRO A 62 16.85 -38.74 -7.93
CA PRO A 62 15.70 -39.44 -7.38
C PRO A 62 14.51 -38.45 -7.30
N SER A 63 13.32 -38.90 -7.69
CA SER A 63 12.12 -38.06 -7.87
C SER A 63 11.78 -37.18 -6.66
N ALA A 64 12.24 -37.53 -5.46
CA ALA A 64 12.13 -36.72 -4.25
C ALA A 64 12.86 -35.36 -4.33
N PHE A 65 14.02 -35.31 -5.00
CA PHE A 65 14.81 -34.07 -5.16
C PHE A 65 14.18 -33.14 -6.21
N ALA A 66 13.59 -33.72 -7.27
CA ALA A 66 12.83 -32.97 -8.26
C ALA A 66 11.54 -32.38 -7.66
N SER A 67 10.83 -33.13 -6.81
CA SER A 67 9.66 -32.65 -6.08
C SER A 67 10.00 -31.55 -5.07
N ALA A 68 11.14 -31.65 -4.38
CA ALA A 68 11.63 -30.61 -3.48
C ALA A 68 11.96 -29.31 -4.24
N ALA A 69 12.67 -29.41 -5.36
CA ALA A 69 12.96 -28.26 -6.22
C ALA A 69 11.68 -27.64 -6.82
N ALA A 70 10.72 -28.45 -7.24
CA ALA A 70 9.42 -27.99 -7.73
C ALA A 70 8.60 -27.29 -6.63
N SER A 71 8.66 -27.79 -5.39
CA SER A 71 7.97 -27.20 -4.24
C SER A 71 8.57 -25.84 -3.84
N ILE A 72 9.91 -25.72 -3.87
CA ILE A 72 10.60 -24.45 -3.64
C ILE A 72 10.27 -23.45 -4.75
N SER A 73 10.27 -23.88 -6.02
CA SER A 73 9.89 -23.04 -7.16
C SER A 73 8.43 -22.57 -7.09
N ALA A 74 7.51 -23.46 -6.71
CA ALA A 74 6.10 -23.13 -6.50
C ALA A 74 5.93 -22.13 -5.35
N ALA A 75 6.62 -22.34 -4.22
CA ALA A 75 6.59 -21.40 -3.09
C ALA A 75 7.16 -20.02 -3.45
N ALA A 76 8.28 -19.97 -4.20
CA ALA A 76 8.86 -18.73 -4.69
C ALA A 76 7.94 -18.01 -5.69
N SER A 77 7.26 -18.75 -6.55
CA SER A 77 6.26 -18.21 -7.49
C SER A 77 5.04 -17.65 -6.76
N SER A 78 4.54 -18.34 -5.73
CA SER A 78 3.44 -17.84 -4.89
C SER A 78 3.83 -16.59 -4.10
N ALA A 79 5.04 -16.53 -3.56
CA ALA A 79 5.54 -15.33 -2.89
C ALA A 79 5.66 -14.14 -3.85
N SER A 80 6.16 -14.37 -5.06
CA SER A 80 6.27 -13.36 -6.11
C SER A 80 4.88 -12.87 -6.57
N ALA A 81 3.92 -13.78 -6.73
CA ALA A 81 2.55 -13.45 -7.07
C ALA A 81 1.84 -12.64 -5.96
N ALA A 82 2.10 -12.95 -4.69
CA ALA A 82 1.58 -12.18 -3.55
C ALA A 82 2.21 -10.78 -3.46
N ALA A 83 3.50 -10.64 -3.76
CA ALA A 83 4.15 -9.34 -3.85
C ALA A 83 3.56 -8.51 -5.00
N ALA A 84 3.39 -9.12 -6.18
CA ALA A 84 2.79 -8.46 -7.35
C ALA A 84 1.33 -8.05 -7.10
N SER A 85 0.53 -8.86 -6.41
CA SER A 85 -0.86 -8.51 -6.09
C SER A 85 -0.95 -7.38 -5.06
N PHE A 86 -0.02 -7.32 -4.10
CA PHE A 86 0.10 -6.20 -3.18
C PHE A 86 0.49 -4.91 -3.92
N GLU A 87 1.52 -4.97 -4.75
CA GLU A 87 1.97 -3.82 -5.55
C GLU A 87 0.85 -3.30 -6.47
N ALA A 88 0.15 -4.22 -7.14
CA ALA A 88 -1.00 -3.88 -7.97
C ALA A 88 -2.14 -3.25 -7.16
N SER A 89 -2.41 -3.75 -5.96
CA SER A 89 -3.45 -3.18 -5.08
C SER A 89 -3.08 -1.77 -4.61
N VAL A 90 -1.82 -1.55 -4.24
CA VAL A 90 -1.33 -0.23 -3.81
C VAL A 90 -1.31 0.76 -4.97
N SER A 91 -0.90 0.34 -6.17
CA SER A 91 -0.91 1.23 -7.35
C SER A 91 -2.33 1.58 -7.77
N ALA A 92 -3.26 0.62 -7.73
CA ALA A 92 -4.67 0.86 -8.01
C ALA A 92 -5.31 1.80 -6.98
N TYR A 93 -4.99 1.62 -5.69
CA TYR A 93 -5.41 2.51 -4.62
C TYR A 93 -4.88 3.93 -4.85
N ALA A 94 -3.56 4.09 -5.04
CA ALA A 94 -2.95 5.40 -5.30
C ALA A 94 -3.51 6.08 -6.56
N ALA A 95 -3.75 5.33 -7.63
CA ALA A 95 -4.37 5.83 -8.86
C ALA A 95 -5.80 6.35 -8.60
N GLN A 96 -6.63 5.57 -7.90
CA GLN A 96 -7.98 5.98 -7.50
C GLN A 96 -7.97 7.29 -6.71
N HIS A 97 -7.07 7.45 -5.75
CA HIS A 97 -6.95 8.70 -4.98
C HIS A 97 -6.53 9.88 -5.83
N GLN A 98 -5.59 9.66 -6.74
CA GLN A 98 -5.16 10.70 -7.67
C GLN A 98 -6.30 11.11 -8.61
N GLU A 99 -7.06 10.15 -9.14
CA GLU A 99 -8.22 10.42 -9.99
C GLU A 99 -9.31 11.20 -9.25
N ARG A 100 -9.57 10.87 -7.98
CA ARG A 100 -10.50 11.62 -7.13
C ARG A 100 -10.05 13.05 -6.90
N ALA A 101 -8.76 13.26 -6.60
CA ALA A 101 -8.22 14.61 -6.43
C ALA A 101 -8.30 15.43 -7.73
N VAL A 102 -7.99 14.82 -8.88
CA VAL A 102 -8.11 15.47 -10.20
C VAL A 102 -9.57 15.77 -10.53
N ALA A 103 -10.48 14.84 -10.27
CA ALA A 103 -11.92 15.03 -10.48
C ALA A 103 -12.48 16.16 -9.61
N ALA A 104 -12.06 16.23 -8.34
CA ALA A 104 -12.44 17.30 -7.42
C ALA A 104 -11.99 18.68 -7.91
N LEU A 105 -10.89 18.78 -8.68
CA LEU A 105 -10.38 20.04 -9.22
C LEU A 105 -10.97 20.44 -10.58
N LYS A 106 -11.51 19.51 -11.37
CA LYS A 106 -12.05 19.79 -12.71
C LYS A 106 -13.21 20.78 -12.71
N GLY A 107 -14.07 20.74 -11.68
CA GLY A 107 -15.23 21.61 -11.55
C GLY A 107 -14.95 22.92 -10.79
N VAL A 108 -13.71 23.17 -10.40
CA VAL A 108 -13.36 24.28 -9.51
C VAL A 108 -13.00 25.52 -10.31
N GLU A 109 -13.82 26.54 -10.15
CA GLU A 109 -13.58 27.88 -10.70
C GLU A 109 -12.56 28.64 -9.84
N GLY A 110 -11.63 29.34 -10.49
CA GLY A 110 -10.55 30.06 -9.83
C GLY A 110 -9.62 29.15 -9.03
N SER A 111 -9.22 29.61 -7.84
CA SER A 111 -8.27 28.92 -6.97
C SER A 111 -8.93 27.88 -6.04
N GLY A 112 -10.26 27.80 -5.98
CA GLY A 112 -10.98 26.89 -5.09
C GLY A 112 -11.15 27.38 -3.66
N ASN A 113 -11.81 26.58 -2.83
CA ASN A 113 -12.28 26.95 -1.50
C ASN A 113 -11.28 26.65 -0.35
N ALA A 114 -10.13 26.04 -0.64
CA ALA A 114 -9.21 25.53 0.39
C ALA A 114 -7.79 26.11 0.32
N VAL A 115 -7.51 27.07 -0.58
CA VAL A 115 -6.14 27.60 -0.77
C VAL A 115 -5.55 28.24 0.49
N SER A 116 -6.38 28.90 1.31
CA SER A 116 -5.94 29.52 2.56
C SER A 116 -5.60 28.51 3.66
N ASP A 117 -6.02 27.25 3.50
CA ASP A 117 -5.73 26.14 4.40
C ASP A 117 -4.46 25.37 4.00
N VAL A 118 -3.85 25.76 2.87
CA VAL A 118 -2.67 25.10 2.29
C VAL A 118 -1.46 26.00 2.38
N THR A 119 -0.34 25.43 2.80
CA THR A 119 0.97 26.06 2.84
C THR A 119 1.97 25.19 2.12
N LEU A 120 2.90 25.78 1.35
CA LEU A 120 3.96 25.05 0.67
C LEU A 120 5.28 25.25 1.37
N THR A 121 6.01 24.15 1.58
CA THR A 121 7.38 24.18 2.05
C THR A 121 8.25 23.43 1.05
N GLY A 122 9.19 24.13 0.41
CA GLY A 122 10.15 23.50 -0.49
C GLY A 122 11.10 22.58 0.28
N VAL A 123 11.41 21.41 -0.30
CA VAL A 123 12.39 20.48 0.24
C VAL A 123 13.72 20.70 -0.47
N PRO A 124 14.83 20.88 0.27
CA PRO A 124 16.14 21.04 -0.35
C PRO A 124 16.50 19.76 -1.13
N PRO A 125 17.08 19.89 -2.34
CA PRO A 125 17.34 18.76 -3.23
C PRO A 125 18.30 17.71 -2.65
N ALA A 126 19.17 18.14 -1.73
CA ALA A 126 20.05 17.25 -0.98
C ALA A 126 19.27 16.21 -0.13
N SER A 127 18.08 16.57 0.35
CA SER A 127 17.24 15.71 1.19
C SER A 127 16.24 14.86 0.38
N SER A 128 16.04 15.17 -0.90
CA SER A 128 15.06 14.52 -1.79
C SER A 128 15.71 13.72 -2.92
N GLY A 129 16.99 13.35 -2.76
CA GLY A 129 17.71 12.52 -3.72
C GLY A 129 18.02 13.22 -5.05
N GLY A 130 18.16 14.55 -5.04
CA GLY A 130 18.47 15.34 -6.23
C GLY A 130 17.28 15.71 -7.11
N ILE A 131 16.05 15.43 -6.65
CA ILE A 131 14.79 15.78 -7.32
C ILE A 131 14.13 16.92 -6.54
N GLN A 132 13.51 17.90 -7.20
CA GLN A 132 12.78 18.92 -6.44
C GLN A 132 11.47 18.36 -5.88
N ALA A 133 11.30 18.54 -4.58
CA ALA A 133 10.13 18.12 -3.83
C ALA A 133 9.61 19.30 -2.99
N ALA A 134 8.30 19.30 -2.74
CA ALA A 134 7.64 20.29 -1.90
C ALA A 134 6.64 19.57 -0.99
N VAL A 135 6.71 19.87 0.29
CA VAL A 135 5.71 19.44 1.26
C VAL A 135 4.53 20.39 1.15
N VAL A 136 3.35 19.82 0.87
CA VAL A 136 2.08 20.53 0.86
C VAL A 136 1.46 20.33 2.23
N ASN A 137 1.50 21.34 3.07
CA ASN A 137 0.97 21.28 4.42
C ASN A 137 -0.46 21.84 4.44
N ILE A 138 -1.42 20.95 4.67
CA ILE A 138 -2.86 21.17 4.63
C ILE A 138 -3.35 21.14 6.07
N VAL A 139 -4.11 22.15 6.52
CA VAL A 139 -4.70 22.17 7.87
C VAL A 139 -6.21 22.18 7.77
N ASN A 140 -6.87 21.13 8.25
CA ASN A 140 -8.32 21.11 8.24
C ASN A 140 -8.88 21.98 9.37
N ARG A 141 -9.23 23.23 9.08
CA ARG A 141 -9.82 24.18 10.06
C ARG A 141 -11.31 23.98 10.29
N THR A 142 -11.93 22.97 9.68
CA THR A 142 -13.36 22.68 9.89
C THR A 142 -13.58 21.80 11.11
N SER A 143 -14.85 21.68 11.51
CA SER A 143 -15.29 20.84 12.63
C SER A 143 -15.54 19.37 12.25
N ALA A 144 -15.32 18.98 10.99
CA ALA A 144 -15.54 17.62 10.49
C ALA A 144 -14.36 17.12 9.65
N ALA A 145 -14.27 15.81 9.43
CA ALA A 145 -13.29 15.25 8.51
C ALA A 145 -13.58 15.69 7.07
N ALA A 146 -12.54 16.02 6.31
CA ALA A 146 -12.68 16.46 4.93
C ALA A 146 -11.51 15.98 4.06
N SER A 147 -11.74 15.88 2.76
CA SER A 147 -10.70 15.55 1.78
C SER A 147 -10.27 16.81 1.04
N TYR A 148 -9.01 16.84 0.64
CA TYR A 148 -8.37 17.98 -0.01
C TYR A 148 -7.71 17.53 -1.29
N ALA A 149 -7.88 18.30 -2.35
CA ALA A 149 -7.15 18.18 -3.60
C ALA A 149 -6.41 19.49 -3.85
N VAL A 150 -5.11 19.41 -4.12
CA VAL A 150 -4.24 20.57 -4.32
C VAL A 150 -3.46 20.39 -5.61
N GLN A 151 -3.52 21.41 -6.47
CA GLN A 151 -2.69 21.51 -7.66
C GLN A 151 -1.48 22.39 -7.38
N VAL A 152 -0.31 21.81 -7.60
CA VAL A 152 1.00 22.48 -7.46
C VAL A 152 1.62 22.58 -8.85
N ASP A 153 1.83 23.82 -9.29
CA ASP A 153 2.57 24.14 -10.50
C ASP A 153 4.02 24.44 -10.12
N TRP A 154 4.93 23.76 -10.80
CA TRP A 154 6.36 23.98 -10.71
C TRP A 154 6.77 24.93 -11.82
N ARG A 155 7.15 26.15 -11.43
CA ARG A 155 7.52 27.21 -12.37
C ARG A 155 9.01 27.39 -12.48
N ASP A 156 9.52 27.62 -13.68
CA ASP A 156 10.93 27.94 -13.88
C ASP A 156 11.22 29.41 -13.52
N ALA A 157 12.49 29.83 -13.66
CA ALA A 157 12.92 31.20 -13.35
C ALA A 157 12.22 32.29 -14.18
N SER A 158 11.71 31.96 -15.38
CA SER A 158 10.91 32.86 -16.22
C SER A 158 9.42 32.92 -15.81
N GLY A 159 9.02 32.13 -14.81
CA GLY A 159 7.65 32.06 -14.31
C GLY A 159 6.70 31.20 -15.15
N GLN A 160 7.20 30.46 -16.13
CA GLN A 160 6.39 29.52 -16.92
C GLN A 160 6.20 28.21 -16.16
N VAL A 161 5.08 27.55 -16.37
CA VAL A 161 4.79 26.25 -15.74
C VAL A 161 5.58 25.16 -16.48
N ALA A 162 6.62 24.64 -15.84
CA ALA A 162 7.39 23.52 -16.38
C ALA A 162 6.69 22.18 -16.14
N VAL A 163 6.06 22.01 -14.97
CA VAL A 163 5.35 20.79 -14.58
C VAL A 163 4.16 21.15 -13.70
N SER A 164 3.01 20.52 -13.93
CA SER A 164 1.86 20.59 -13.01
C SER A 164 1.64 19.23 -12.35
N THR A 165 1.39 19.25 -11.05
CA THR A 165 1.17 18.06 -10.23
C THR A 165 -0.05 18.24 -9.37
N VAL A 166 -0.83 17.17 -9.17
CA VAL A 166 -1.96 17.16 -8.25
C VAL A 166 -1.64 16.22 -7.10
N VAL A 167 -1.81 16.71 -5.88
CA VAL A 167 -1.72 15.92 -4.66
C VAL A 167 -3.07 15.93 -3.95
N GLY A 168 -3.38 14.82 -3.29
CA GLY A 168 -4.59 14.67 -2.49
C GLY A 168 -4.24 14.32 -1.04
N ALA A 169 -5.06 14.76 -0.11
CA ALA A 169 -5.10 14.26 1.26
C ALA A 169 -6.54 13.94 1.60
N GLU A 170 -6.83 12.67 1.88
CA GLU A 170 -8.18 12.24 2.20
C GLU A 170 -8.39 12.08 3.69
N ASN A 171 -9.65 12.22 4.12
CA ASN A 171 -10.08 11.97 5.50
C ASN A 171 -9.23 12.70 6.55
N VAL A 172 -8.86 13.96 6.27
CA VAL A 172 -8.13 14.78 7.22
C VAL A 172 -9.06 15.13 8.36
N ALA A 173 -8.78 14.62 9.56
CA ALA A 173 -9.62 14.87 10.73
C ALA A 173 -9.71 16.36 11.07
N ALA A 174 -10.79 16.75 11.75
CA ALA A 174 -11.01 18.13 12.18
C ALA A 174 -9.84 18.64 13.03
N GLY A 175 -9.30 19.81 12.68
CA GLY A 175 -8.15 20.43 13.36
C GLY A 175 -6.80 19.75 13.10
N GLN A 176 -6.73 18.67 12.32
CA GLN A 176 -5.48 17.95 12.08
C GLN A 176 -4.78 18.44 10.79
N PRO A 177 -3.43 18.45 10.78
CA PRO A 177 -2.67 18.68 9.57
C PRO A 177 -2.50 17.40 8.74
N ALA A 178 -2.34 17.56 7.44
CA ALA A 178 -1.87 16.54 6.52
C ALA A 178 -0.76 17.12 5.65
N SER A 179 0.30 16.34 5.40
CA SER A 179 1.50 16.83 4.73
C SER A 179 1.91 15.97 3.52
N PRO A 180 1.05 15.83 2.49
CA PRO A 180 1.46 15.13 1.26
C PRO A 180 2.64 15.82 0.58
N VAL A 181 3.48 15.03 -0.08
CA VAL A 181 4.66 15.53 -0.80
C VAL A 181 4.37 15.55 -2.30
N SER A 182 4.60 16.70 -2.93
CA SER A 182 4.62 16.83 -4.39
C SER A 182 6.05 16.74 -4.90
N PHE A 183 6.25 16.03 -6.01
CA PHE A 183 7.53 15.90 -6.69
C PHE A 183 7.43 16.44 -8.11
N SER A 184 8.35 17.32 -8.49
CA SER A 184 8.42 17.86 -9.86
C SER A 184 8.74 16.81 -10.94
N ARG A 185 9.29 15.64 -10.54
CA ARG A 185 9.88 14.62 -11.43
C ARG A 185 10.98 15.18 -12.36
N ARG A 186 11.48 16.39 -12.07
CA ARG A 186 12.57 17.05 -12.77
C ARG A 186 13.82 17.09 -11.88
N PRO A 187 15.02 17.09 -12.49
CA PRO A 187 16.25 17.21 -11.72
C PRO A 187 16.31 18.57 -11.01
N ALA A 188 16.97 18.61 -9.86
CA ALA A 188 17.12 19.83 -9.05
C ALA A 188 17.81 21.01 -9.75
N ALA A 189 18.55 20.74 -10.83
CA ALA A 189 19.25 21.75 -11.61
C ALA A 189 18.31 22.73 -12.34
N ASP A 190 17.05 22.35 -12.61
CA ASP A 190 16.06 23.22 -13.28
C ASP A 190 15.55 24.36 -12.38
N GLN A 191 15.89 24.39 -11.07
CA GLN A 191 15.51 25.44 -10.12
C GLN A 191 14.03 25.84 -10.17
N LEU A 192 13.12 24.87 -10.21
CA LEU A 192 11.69 25.12 -10.23
C LEU A 192 11.17 25.58 -8.86
N THR A 193 10.26 26.55 -8.88
CA THR A 193 9.55 27.06 -7.71
C THR A 193 8.15 26.46 -7.66
N PRO A 194 7.78 25.76 -6.58
CA PRO A 194 6.43 25.22 -6.42
C PRO A 194 5.44 26.33 -6.04
N VAL A 195 4.28 26.37 -6.70
CA VAL A 195 3.20 27.33 -6.46
C VAL A 195 1.87 26.60 -6.38
N VAL A 196 1.07 26.85 -5.34
CA VAL A 196 -0.32 26.35 -5.29
C VAL A 196 -1.17 27.21 -6.22
N VAL A 197 -1.78 26.59 -7.21
CA VAL A 197 -2.68 27.29 -8.15
C VAL A 197 -4.15 27.02 -7.85
N LYS A 198 -4.46 25.80 -7.38
CA LYS A 198 -5.81 25.41 -6.96
C LYS A 198 -5.76 24.55 -5.71
N ALA A 199 -6.72 24.75 -4.83
CA ALA A 199 -6.99 23.83 -3.73
C ALA A 199 -8.48 23.76 -3.43
N GLN A 200 -9.00 22.54 -3.36
CA GLN A 200 -10.41 22.27 -3.12
C GLN A 200 -10.58 21.29 -1.98
N ARG A 201 -11.54 21.59 -1.11
CA ARG A 201 -12.05 20.69 -0.07
C ARG A 201 -13.37 20.05 -0.51
N TYR A 202 -13.50 18.74 -0.32
CA TYR A 202 -14.66 17.93 -0.69
C TYR A 202 -14.95 16.79 0.32
#